data_AF-A0A1L7SR05-F1
#
_entry.id   AF-A0A1L7SR05-F1
#
_cell.length_a   1.000
_cell.length_b   1.000
_cell.length_c   1.000
_cell.angle_alpha   90.00
_cell.angle_beta   90.00
_cell.angle_gamma   90.00
#
_symmetry.space_group_name_H-M   'P 1'
#
loop_
_entity.id
_entity.type
_entity.pdbx_description
1 polymer ?
#
loop_
_entity_poly.entity_id
_entity_poly.type
_entity_poly.pdbx_seq_one_letter_code
_entity_poly.pdbx_strand_id
1 'polypeptide(L)'
;MATITFTNNYIRVSCDPTVKSINLFLTDEGEELPNNSKFSEKQYSGDSKKAVVTYKVPPPAPTTYSVGQGVVFPDGAQVTITGGADGSMLVQAADKNGNKGTWILVGADEED
;
A
#
# COMPACT_ATOMS: atom_id res chain seq x y z
N MET A 1 3.53 -10.34 -13.92
CA MET A 1 3.79 -9.37 -12.83
C MET A 1 2.87 -9.72 -11.68
N ALA A 2 3.38 -9.74 -10.44
CA ALA A 2 2.55 -9.96 -9.27
C ALA A 2 1.58 -8.78 -9.07
N THR A 3 0.41 -9.06 -8.51
CA THR A 3 -0.66 -8.07 -8.28
C THR A 3 -1.27 -8.30 -6.91
N ILE A 4 -1.67 -7.23 -6.24
CA ILE A 4 -2.47 -7.29 -5.03
C ILE A 4 -3.91 -6.89 -5.41
N THR A 5 -4.82 -7.85 -5.36
CA THR A 5 -6.21 -7.68 -5.78
C THR A 5 -7.09 -7.41 -4.57
N PHE A 6 -7.87 -6.33 -4.67
CA PHE A 6 -8.87 -5.93 -3.69
C PHE A 6 -10.27 -6.15 -4.26
N THR A 7 -11.19 -6.68 -3.44
CA THR A 7 -12.60 -6.89 -3.77
C THR A 7 -13.46 -6.33 -2.64
N ASN A 8 -14.09 -5.18 -2.88
CA ASN A 8 -14.89 -4.40 -1.94
C ASN A 8 -14.27 -4.30 -0.53
N ASN A 9 -12.97 -4.11 -0.46
CA ASN A 9 -12.24 -4.12 0.80
C ASN A 9 -12.26 -2.76 1.50
N TYR A 10 -12.30 -2.79 2.83
CA TYR A 10 -12.05 -1.62 3.65
C TYR A 10 -10.56 -1.52 3.94
N ILE A 11 -9.96 -0.37 3.64
CA ILE A 11 -8.51 -0.19 3.75
C ILE A 11 -8.19 0.73 4.93
N ARG A 12 -7.30 0.28 5.81
CA ARG A 12 -6.72 1.09 6.88
C ARG A 12 -5.24 1.31 6.60
N VAL A 13 -4.82 2.56 6.48
CA VAL A 13 -3.40 2.92 6.41
C VAL A 13 -2.90 3.16 7.84
N SER A 14 -2.03 2.26 8.30
CA SER A 14 -1.35 2.31 9.59
C SER A 14 0.15 2.18 9.37
N CYS A 15 0.65 3.05 8.49
CA CYS A 15 2.06 3.14 8.13
C CYS A 15 2.84 3.91 9.21
N ASP A 16 4.16 3.98 9.04
CA ASP A 16 5.05 4.76 9.91
C ASP A 16 4.54 6.21 10.14
N PRO A 17 4.70 6.80 11.33
CA PRO A 17 4.25 8.16 11.62
C PRO A 17 4.79 9.24 10.68
N THR A 18 5.92 9.01 10.00
CA THR A 18 6.48 9.92 8.99
C THR A 18 5.69 9.90 7.68
N VAL A 19 4.89 8.87 7.42
CA VAL A 19 4.02 8.75 6.24
C VAL A 19 2.79 9.65 6.39
N LYS A 20 2.51 10.44 5.35
CA LYS A 20 1.30 11.27 5.23
C LYS A 20 0.16 10.47 4.59
N SER A 21 0.42 9.84 3.46
CA SER A 21 -0.57 9.14 2.63
C SER A 21 0.10 8.07 1.77
N ILE A 22 -0.73 7.15 1.25
CA ILE A 22 -0.31 6.16 0.26
C ILE A 22 -1.32 6.09 -0.87
N ASN A 23 -0.86 6.03 -2.12
CA ASN A 23 -1.70 5.77 -3.28
C ASN A 23 -1.43 4.35 -3.79
N LEU A 24 -2.46 3.52 -3.82
CA LEU A 24 -2.39 2.12 -4.25
C LEU A 24 -2.78 1.90 -5.72
N PHE A 25 -3.20 2.97 -6.41
CA PHE A 25 -3.65 2.95 -7.81
C PHE A 25 -4.77 1.94 -8.07
N LEU A 26 -5.76 1.90 -7.17
CA LEU A 26 -6.96 1.06 -7.32
C LEU A 26 -8.02 1.70 -8.24
N THR A 27 -7.86 2.99 -8.54
CA THR A 27 -8.68 3.76 -9.47
C THR A 27 -7.79 4.32 -10.58
N ASP A 28 -8.37 4.59 -11.76
CA ASP A 28 -7.61 5.13 -12.92
C ASP A 28 -6.97 6.49 -12.64
N GLU A 29 -7.62 7.33 -11.84
CA GLU A 29 -7.10 8.65 -11.43
C GLU A 29 -6.07 8.56 -10.28
N GLY A 30 -6.00 7.41 -9.61
CA GLY A 30 -5.29 7.24 -8.34
C GLY A 30 -5.99 7.97 -7.20
N GLU A 31 -5.80 7.47 -5.97
CA GLU A 31 -6.39 8.07 -4.78
C GLU A 31 -5.41 7.97 -3.62
N GLU A 32 -5.17 9.11 -2.96
CA GLU A 32 -4.35 9.15 -1.75
C GLU A 32 -5.16 8.69 -0.53
N LEU A 33 -4.78 7.55 0.03
CA LEU A 33 -5.30 7.05 1.29
C LEU A 33 -4.52 7.68 2.46
N PRO A 34 -5.17 8.45 3.34
CA PRO A 34 -4.48 9.12 4.43
C PRO A 34 -4.00 8.14 5.50
N ASN A 35 -2.78 8.35 6.02
CA ASN A 35 -2.26 7.59 7.16
C ASN A 35 -2.86 8.09 8.49
N ASN A 36 -4.11 7.69 8.74
CA ASN A 36 -4.88 8.09 9.92
C ASN A 36 -5.25 6.91 10.83
N SER A 37 -4.77 5.69 10.51
CA SER A 37 -5.06 4.45 11.24
C SER A 37 -6.56 4.13 11.40
N LYS A 38 -7.42 4.69 10.55
CA LYS A 38 -8.84 4.35 10.46
C LYS A 38 -9.10 3.58 9.17
N PHE A 39 -10.10 2.70 9.20
CA PHE A 39 -10.61 2.11 7.96
C PHE A 39 -11.29 3.19 7.12
N SER A 40 -11.18 3.05 5.81
CA SER A 40 -11.90 3.86 4.85
C SER A 40 -13.42 3.74 5.06
N GLU A 41 -14.14 4.83 4.80
CA GLU A 41 -15.60 4.83 4.86
C GLU A 41 -16.21 4.12 3.64
N LYS A 42 -15.50 4.15 2.50
CA LYS A 42 -15.85 3.43 1.27
C LYS A 42 -15.04 2.15 1.10
N GLN A 43 -15.57 1.26 0.28
CA GLN A 43 -14.91 0.03 -0.15
C GLN A 43 -14.09 0.28 -1.41
N TYR A 44 -12.99 -0.45 -1.53
CA TYR A 44 -12.10 -0.40 -2.69
C TYR A 44 -12.04 -1.75 -3.39
N SER A 45 -12.12 -1.69 -4.71
CA SER A 45 -11.96 -2.82 -5.62
C SER A 45 -10.95 -2.45 -6.68
N GLY A 46 -10.12 -3.40 -7.09
CA GLY A 46 -9.12 -3.17 -8.14
C GLY A 46 -7.82 -3.92 -7.89
N ASP A 47 -6.97 -3.86 -8.91
CA ASP A 47 -5.68 -4.53 -8.95
C ASP A 47 -4.56 -3.51 -8.71
N SER A 48 -3.92 -3.58 -7.55
CA SER A 48 -2.73 -2.78 -7.28
C SER A 48 -1.49 -3.48 -7.81
N LYS A 49 -0.76 -2.79 -8.68
CA LYS A 49 0.56 -3.22 -9.20
C LYS A 49 1.72 -2.39 -8.65
N LYS A 50 1.40 -1.23 -8.06
CA LYS A 50 2.36 -0.29 -7.48
C LYS A 50 1.72 0.47 -6.32
N ALA A 51 2.55 0.98 -5.43
CA ALA A 51 2.15 1.88 -4.37
C ALA A 51 3.11 3.08 -4.32
N VAL A 52 2.57 4.28 -4.08
CA VAL A 52 3.37 5.50 -3.89
C VAL A 52 3.12 6.03 -2.49
N VAL A 53 4.19 6.20 -1.71
CA VAL A 53 4.15 6.72 -0.35
C VAL A 53 4.55 8.19 -0.36
N THR A 54 3.72 9.04 0.24
CA THR A 54 3.98 10.47 0.44
C THR A 54 4.29 10.73 1.91
N TYR A 55 5.34 11.50 2.21
CA TYR A 55 5.84 11.74 3.58
C TYR A 55 5.41 13.11 4.15
N LYS A 56 5.54 13.27 5.47
CA LYS A 56 5.31 14.52 6.23
C LYS A 56 6.53 15.44 6.17
N VAL A 57 6.34 16.71 6.55
CA VAL A 57 7.27 17.84 6.31
C VAL A 57 8.46 17.90 7.30
N PRO A 58 9.69 18.27 6.88
CA PRO A 58 10.13 18.43 5.49
C PRO A 58 10.12 17.09 4.77
N PRO A 59 9.38 16.95 3.66
CA PRO A 59 9.14 15.65 3.10
C PRO A 59 10.37 15.24 2.29
N PRO A 60 10.92 14.04 2.50
CA PRO A 60 11.68 13.38 1.44
C PRO A 60 10.78 13.21 0.21
N ALA A 61 11.40 12.97 -0.95
CA ALA A 61 10.65 12.74 -2.19
C ALA A 61 9.70 11.52 -2.03
N PRO A 62 8.50 11.54 -2.64
CA PRO A 62 7.61 10.39 -2.62
C PRO A 62 8.31 9.14 -3.15
N THR A 63 8.07 8.01 -2.50
CA THR A 63 8.75 6.76 -2.81
C THR A 63 7.80 5.79 -3.51
N THR A 64 8.25 5.18 -4.61
CA THR A 64 7.44 4.25 -5.42
C THR A 64 7.87 2.81 -5.18
N TYR A 65 6.89 1.95 -4.92
CA TYR A 65 7.06 0.51 -4.69
C TYR A 65 6.30 -0.27 -5.77
N SER A 66 6.84 -1.40 -6.20
CA SER A 66 6.15 -2.37 -7.07
C SER A 66 5.75 -3.60 -6.27
N VAL A 67 4.74 -4.34 -6.72
CA VAL A 67 4.34 -5.57 -6.02
C VAL A 67 5.47 -6.60 -6.07
N GLY A 68 5.97 -6.99 -4.89
CA GLY A 68 6.92 -8.08 -4.71
C GLY A 68 6.20 -9.42 -4.48
N GLN A 69 5.19 -9.41 -3.62
CA GLN A 69 4.33 -10.56 -3.37
C GLN A 69 2.86 -10.20 -3.61
N GLY A 70 2.25 -10.87 -4.58
CA GLY A 70 0.83 -10.71 -4.88
C GLY A 70 -0.06 -11.43 -3.87
N VAL A 71 -1.31 -11.00 -3.76
CA VAL A 71 -2.34 -11.64 -2.96
C VAL A 71 -3.71 -11.25 -3.49
N VAL A 72 -4.70 -12.13 -3.31
CA VAL A 72 -6.10 -11.81 -3.56
C VAL A 72 -6.79 -11.72 -2.20
N PHE A 73 -7.23 -10.51 -1.83
CA PHE A 73 -8.01 -10.35 -0.60
C PHE A 73 -9.46 -10.79 -0.85
N PRO A 74 -10.07 -11.52 0.10
CA PRO A 74 -11.46 -11.93 -0.04
C PRO A 74 -12.40 -10.73 -0.03
N ASP A 75 -13.59 -10.91 -0.61
CA ASP A 75 -14.61 -9.86 -0.69
C ASP A 75 -14.98 -9.31 0.70
N GLY A 76 -15.05 -7.99 0.83
CA GLY A 76 -15.41 -7.32 2.08
C GLY A 76 -14.34 -7.37 3.19
N ALA A 77 -13.16 -7.95 2.93
CA ALA A 77 -12.11 -8.02 3.92
C ALA A 77 -11.62 -6.63 4.37
N GLN A 78 -11.19 -6.58 5.63
CA GLN A 78 -10.53 -5.42 6.22
C GLN A 78 -9.02 -5.58 6.05
N VAL A 79 -8.43 -4.73 5.22
CA VAL A 79 -7.01 -4.77 4.88
C VAL A 79 -6.28 -3.64 5.60
N THR A 80 -5.21 -3.97 6.32
CA THR A 80 -4.32 -3.00 6.94
C THR A 80 -3.05 -2.87 6.11
N ILE A 81 -2.69 -1.64 5.77
CA ILE A 81 -1.42 -1.29 5.15
C ILE A 81 -0.45 -0.81 6.23
N THR A 82 0.77 -1.33 6.21
CA THR A 82 1.82 -1.06 7.20
C THR A 82 3.18 -0.89 6.51
N GLY A 83 4.14 -0.28 7.22
CA GLY A 83 5.50 -0.03 6.71
C GLY A 83 5.65 1.36 6.09
N GLY A 84 6.50 1.48 5.07
CA GLY A 84 6.67 2.70 4.29
C GLY A 84 7.37 3.86 5.00
N ALA A 85 8.14 3.61 6.08
CA ALA A 85 9.03 4.61 6.65
C ALA A 85 10.01 5.16 5.57
N ASP A 86 10.61 6.33 5.83
CA ASP A 86 11.67 6.82 4.96
C ASP A 86 12.83 5.81 4.88
N GLY A 87 13.27 5.47 3.67
CA GLY A 87 14.26 4.41 3.43
C GLY A 87 13.74 2.97 3.65
N SER A 88 12.45 2.77 3.87
CA SER A 88 11.88 1.42 3.99
C SER A 88 11.91 0.68 2.66
N MET A 89 12.30 -0.59 2.69
CA MET A 89 12.32 -1.45 1.50
C MET A 89 10.95 -2.06 1.18
N LEU A 90 9.98 -1.94 2.10
CA LEU A 90 8.71 -2.67 2.00
C LEU A 90 7.50 -1.90 2.53
N VAL A 91 6.38 -2.12 1.85
CA VAL A 91 5.03 -1.83 2.32
C VAL A 91 4.26 -3.13 2.29
N GLN A 92 3.51 -3.45 3.34
CA GLN A 92 2.74 -4.69 3.42
C GLN A 92 1.25 -4.39 3.58
N ALA A 93 0.42 -5.08 2.80
CA ALA A 93 -1.00 -5.24 3.02
C ALA A 93 -1.26 -6.58 3.72
N ALA A 94 -2.08 -6.58 4.77
CA ALA A 94 -2.50 -7.79 5.43
C ALA A 94 -3.96 -7.71 5.89
N ASP A 95 -4.68 -8.83 5.83
CA ASP A 95 -5.99 -8.99 6.46
C ASP A 95 -5.92 -9.82 7.75
N LYS A 96 -7.04 -9.90 8.47
CA LYS A 96 -7.13 -10.67 9.72
C LYS A 96 -7.00 -12.18 9.54
N ASN A 97 -7.21 -12.69 8.32
CA ASN A 97 -7.16 -14.12 8.03
C ASN A 97 -5.75 -14.59 7.63
N GLY A 98 -4.77 -13.68 7.60
CA GLY A 98 -3.38 -13.99 7.31
C GLY A 98 -2.99 -13.90 5.84
N ASN A 99 -3.89 -13.40 4.97
CA ASN A 99 -3.54 -13.06 3.59
C ASN A 99 -2.61 -11.85 3.63
N LYS A 100 -1.48 -11.93 2.91
CA LYS A 100 -0.45 -10.88 2.88
C LYS A 100 0.03 -10.64 1.47
N GLY A 101 0.06 -9.38 1.09
CA GLY A 101 0.70 -8.88 -0.13
C GLY A 101 1.74 -7.83 0.23
N THR A 102 2.79 -7.73 -0.56
CA THR A 102 3.86 -6.74 -0.34
C THR A 102 4.14 -5.93 -1.60
N TRP A 103 4.40 -4.65 -1.39
CA TRP A 103 5.11 -3.81 -2.34
C TRP A 103 6.54 -3.62 -1.86
N ILE A 104 7.51 -3.76 -2.76
CA ILE A 104 8.93 -3.60 -2.53
C ILE A 104 9.46 -2.40 -3.32
N LEU A 105 10.46 -1.71 -2.77
CA LEU A 105 11.04 -0.52 -3.38
C LEU A 105 11.64 -0.87 -4.75
N VAL A 106 11.22 -0.16 -5.81
CA VAL A 106 11.81 -0.32 -7.15
C VAL A 106 13.14 0.44 -7.16
N GLY A 107 14.25 -0.30 -7.25
CA GLY A 107 15.60 0.20 -6.95
C GLY A 107 16.40 -0.73 -6.02
N ALA A 108 15.81 -1.85 -5.59
CA ALA A 108 16.53 -3.00 -5.03
C ALA A 108 16.89 -4.06 -6.08
N ASP A 109 16.80 -3.72 -7.38
CA ASP A 109 17.43 -4.49 -8.43
C ASP A 109 18.92 -4.16 -8.34
N GLU A 110 19.69 -5.20 -8.06
CA GLU A 110 21.14 -5.23 -7.96
C GLU A 110 21.79 -4.42 -9.11
N GLU A 111 22.51 -3.33 -8.79
CA GLU A 111 23.62 -2.93 -9.64
C GLU A 111 24.69 -4.02 -9.47
N ASP A 112 24.69 -4.97 -10.41
CA ASP A 112 25.78 -5.92 -10.70
C ASP A 112 27.05 -5.17 -11.15
#